data_AF-A0A5C0AWC3-F1
#
_entry.id   AF-A0A5C0AWC3-F1
#
_cell.length_a   1.000
_cell.length_b   1.000
_cell.length_c   1.000
_cell.angle_alpha   90.00
_cell.angle_beta   90.00
_cell.angle_gamma   90.00
#
_symmetry.space_group_name_H-M   'P 1'
#
loop_
_entity.id
_entity.type
_entity.pdbx_description
1 polymer ?
#
loop_
_entity_poly.entity_id
_entity_poly.type
_entity_poly.pdbx_seq_one_letter_code
_entity_poly.pdbx_strand_id
1 'polypeptide(L)'
;MARCGRTRNLARSTSWCSTPTAICVQAGSHRATFCGAPMNSNSWLKLDTQDPRYQLPAELQAQDLRAARDCGWVEQMTPFIQHYAQPGDWVIDPFCGFGSTLVAASIAGRPALGVELDAQRVALTRARLDGLGLDAKRYPVWQGNLADAGTQERCRGGLGSVAGDVMPASSNTAQFVDSALPTQGVAASRIGLCLTNIPYFGCDPNEQGAPDQLYHARYYEPYLQGLRDVFNGIHAVLAPDAWCVVMVQNLRLGGRFVPLAWDVAKLLDERFVLHEERMLIYERGGEAVRDAVRESTRDPVHDAARPGLGGLSVTNRAHEYALVCRKQSRGLNINAGLDLLRALNQDGFAFVLYGSFADYLDHHAAASGQSITSLGDLLSMRESASAQRHRADPSAPREPNDIDLIVPPDEAELSRLMQRLERDGFRLESWNARVNAPVAIKALAYRYYFRARRVDQAGHAMQLDIAVAETQAVFDDQRMKRCSTTSLPH
;
A
#
# COMPACT_ATOMS: atom_id res chain seq x y z
N MET A 1 28.32 62.32 38.08
CA MET A 1 28.08 61.64 39.37
C MET A 1 26.69 61.01 39.33
N ALA A 2 26.63 59.69 39.62
CA ALA A 2 25.47 58.84 39.99
C ALA A 2 24.21 58.81 39.06
N ARG A 3 23.98 57.74 38.28
CA ARG A 3 23.33 56.42 38.59
C ARG A 3 21.80 56.50 38.74
N CYS A 4 21.00 55.95 37.81
CA CYS A 4 20.57 54.53 37.64
C CYS A 4 19.27 54.24 38.46
N GLY A 5 18.17 53.69 37.95
CA GLY A 5 17.84 53.16 36.63
C GLY A 5 16.40 52.58 36.55
N ARG A 6 16.07 52.02 35.38
CA ARG A 6 15.07 50.95 35.03
C ARG A 6 13.61 51.13 35.46
N THR A 7 12.55 50.75 34.73
CA THR A 7 12.25 50.19 33.39
C THR A 7 10.72 50.18 33.34
N ARG A 8 10.07 50.48 32.20
CA ARG A 8 8.65 50.13 31.97
C ARG A 8 8.45 49.58 30.56
N ASN A 9 7.85 48.40 30.52
CA ASN A 9 7.30 47.73 29.35
C ASN A 9 6.19 48.55 28.70
N LEU A 10 6.10 48.52 27.37
CA LEU A 10 4.84 48.58 26.64
C LEU A 10 5.00 47.99 25.23
N ALA A 11 4.15 47.02 24.95
CA ALA A 11 3.96 46.34 23.68
C ALA A 11 3.53 47.31 22.57
N ARG A 12 3.94 47.02 21.32
CA ARG A 12 3.22 47.44 20.12
C ARG A 12 3.49 46.49 18.95
N SER A 13 2.38 46.12 18.31
CA SER A 13 2.24 45.33 17.09
C SER A 13 2.89 45.98 15.88
N THR A 14 3.50 45.18 15.00
CA THR A 14 3.70 45.54 13.60
C THR A 14 3.44 44.33 12.70
N SER A 15 2.41 44.48 11.87
CA SER A 15 2.04 43.67 10.71
C SER A 15 3.17 43.57 9.70
N TRP A 16 3.45 42.35 9.20
CA TRP A 16 4.23 42.15 7.98
C TRP A 16 3.37 41.46 6.93
N CYS A 17 3.33 42.12 5.78
CA CYS A 17 2.58 41.79 4.58
C CYS A 17 3.36 40.71 3.81
N SER A 18 2.69 39.61 3.45
CA SER A 18 3.25 38.55 2.60
C SER A 18 2.34 38.33 1.40
N THR A 19 2.75 38.85 0.26
CA THR A 19 2.22 38.51 -1.07
C THR A 19 2.54 37.05 -1.42
N PRO A 20 1.57 36.25 -1.92
CA PRO A 20 1.87 34.95 -2.49
C PRO A 20 2.21 35.09 -3.99
N THR A 21 3.41 34.66 -4.34
CA THR A 21 3.86 34.46 -5.73
C THR A 21 3.10 33.29 -6.34
N ALA A 22 2.37 33.55 -7.42
CA ALA A 22 1.63 32.54 -8.16
C ALA A 22 2.59 31.54 -8.84
N ILE A 23 2.47 30.26 -8.48
CA ILE A 23 3.07 29.16 -9.23
C ILE A 23 2.08 28.76 -10.33
N CYS A 24 2.51 28.94 -11.56
CA CYS A 24 1.79 28.61 -12.77
C CYS A 24 1.67 27.08 -12.91
N VAL A 25 0.52 26.52 -12.59
CA VAL A 25 0.16 25.13 -12.93
C VAL A 25 -0.22 25.11 -14.41
N GLN A 26 0.66 24.56 -15.24
CA GLN A 26 0.33 24.26 -16.64
C GLN A 26 -0.81 23.24 -16.68
N ALA A 27 -1.98 23.70 -17.09
CA ALA A 27 -3.14 22.89 -17.38
C ALA A 27 -2.89 22.01 -18.61
N GLY A 28 -2.65 20.72 -18.38
CA GLY A 28 -2.81 19.68 -19.40
C GLY A 28 -4.29 19.37 -19.58
N SER A 29 -4.81 19.60 -20.77
CA SER A 29 -6.21 19.40 -21.12
C SER A 29 -6.60 17.92 -21.18
N HIS A 30 -7.38 17.44 -20.22
CA HIS A 30 -8.25 16.29 -20.42
C HIS A 30 -9.67 16.64 -19.97
N ARG A 31 -10.55 16.85 -20.96
CA ARG A 31 -12.00 16.89 -20.78
C ARG A 31 -12.54 15.48 -20.96
N ALA A 32 -13.10 14.92 -19.89
CA ALA A 32 -14.41 14.26 -19.91
C ALA A 32 -14.91 14.09 -18.47
N THR A 33 -15.97 14.82 -18.17
CA THR A 33 -16.78 14.92 -16.95
C THR A 33 -17.24 13.58 -16.40
N PHE A 34 -16.91 13.29 -15.14
CA PHE A 34 -17.60 12.32 -14.29
C PHE A 34 -18.50 13.10 -13.32
N CYS A 35 -19.81 12.89 -13.37
CA CYS A 35 -20.79 13.53 -12.47
C CYS A 35 -20.86 12.82 -11.11
N GLY A 36 -19.72 12.75 -10.42
CA GLY A 36 -19.65 12.63 -8.97
C GLY A 36 -18.98 13.89 -8.46
N ALA A 37 -19.38 14.43 -7.30
CA ALA A 37 -18.61 15.51 -6.70
C ALA A 37 -17.16 15.01 -6.53
N PRO A 38 -16.15 15.72 -7.07
CA PRO A 38 -14.77 15.32 -6.86
C PRO A 38 -14.54 15.24 -5.34
N MET A 39 -13.82 14.21 -4.89
CA MET A 39 -13.35 14.17 -3.51
C MET A 39 -12.73 15.54 -3.20
N ASN A 40 -13.26 16.20 -2.17
CA ASN A 40 -12.76 17.52 -1.83
C ASN A 40 -11.28 17.42 -1.44
N SER A 41 -10.54 18.51 -1.57
CA SER A 41 -9.11 18.54 -1.24
C SER A 41 -8.84 18.49 0.27
N ASN A 42 -9.87 18.32 1.11
CA ASN A 42 -9.67 18.30 2.55
C ASN A 42 -8.98 17.00 2.95
N SER A 43 -8.09 17.08 3.93
CA SER A 43 -7.49 15.90 4.55
C SER A 43 -8.48 15.08 5.36
N TRP A 44 -9.75 15.51 5.50
CA TRP A 44 -10.80 14.78 6.21
C TRP A 44 -12.09 14.60 5.40
N LEU A 45 -12.72 13.45 5.59
CA LEU A 45 -14.09 13.17 5.17
C LEU A 45 -14.94 13.04 6.43
N LYS A 46 -15.93 13.91 6.55
CA LYS A 46 -16.90 13.86 7.63
C LYS A 46 -18.08 12.97 7.21
N LEU A 47 -18.39 11.97 8.02
CA LEU A 47 -19.52 11.07 7.84
C LEU A 47 -20.65 11.52 8.76
N ASP A 48 -21.68 12.16 8.20
CA ASP A 48 -22.82 12.73 8.92
C ASP A 48 -24.12 11.93 8.74
N THR A 49 -24.22 11.18 7.64
CA THR A 49 -25.44 10.50 7.23
C THR A 49 -25.14 9.08 6.80
N GLN A 50 -25.96 8.13 7.28
CA GLN A 50 -25.96 6.75 6.81
C GLN A 50 -27.32 6.47 6.18
N ASP A 51 -27.35 6.05 4.92
CA ASP A 51 -28.59 5.72 4.23
C ASP A 51 -29.18 4.42 4.81
N PRO A 52 -30.40 4.46 5.36
CA PRO A 52 -31.04 3.28 5.95
C PRO A 52 -31.18 2.11 4.97
N ARG A 53 -31.23 2.37 3.65
CA ARG A 53 -31.36 1.32 2.62
C ARG A 53 -30.15 0.40 2.55
N TYR A 54 -28.98 0.90 2.95
CA TYR A 54 -27.72 0.16 2.85
C TYR A 54 -27.21 -0.33 4.20
N GLN A 55 -27.92 -0.04 5.30
CA GLN A 55 -27.62 -0.61 6.61
C GLN A 55 -27.83 -2.13 6.59
N LEU A 56 -27.07 -2.84 7.42
CA LEU A 56 -27.27 -4.29 7.56
C LEU A 56 -28.65 -4.54 8.19
N PRO A 57 -29.53 -5.37 7.60
CA PRO A 57 -30.84 -5.69 8.20
C PRO A 57 -30.72 -6.32 9.59
N ALA A 58 -31.68 -6.03 10.47
CA ALA A 58 -31.66 -6.47 11.87
C ALA A 58 -31.63 -8.01 12.00
N GLU A 59 -32.27 -8.72 11.08
CA GLU A 59 -32.31 -10.18 11.02
C GLU A 59 -30.92 -10.77 10.73
N LEU A 60 -30.11 -10.08 9.93
CA LEU A 60 -28.73 -10.47 9.66
C LEU A 60 -27.80 -10.03 10.79
N GLN A 61 -28.04 -8.86 11.40
CA GLN A 61 -27.29 -8.42 12.58
C GLN A 61 -27.41 -9.43 13.74
N ALA A 62 -28.60 -9.99 13.97
CA ALA A 62 -28.87 -10.96 15.02
C ALA A 62 -28.16 -12.31 14.84
N GLN A 63 -27.69 -12.62 13.62
CA GLN A 63 -26.93 -13.84 13.33
C GLN A 63 -25.44 -13.71 13.67
N ASP A 64 -24.96 -12.48 13.86
CA ASP A 64 -23.57 -12.21 14.20
C ASP A 64 -23.36 -12.18 15.71
N LEU A 65 -22.35 -12.90 16.20
CA LEU A 65 -22.03 -12.99 17.63
C LEU A 65 -21.71 -11.62 18.26
N ARG A 66 -21.25 -10.65 17.46
CA ARG A 66 -20.92 -9.29 17.88
C ARG A 66 -22.03 -8.28 17.54
N ALA A 67 -23.20 -8.75 17.13
CA ALA A 67 -24.33 -7.94 16.67
C ALA A 67 -23.94 -6.92 15.58
N ALA A 68 -23.00 -7.30 14.71
CA ALA A 68 -22.48 -6.51 13.60
C ALA A 68 -21.97 -5.11 13.99
N ARG A 69 -21.47 -4.95 15.22
CA ARG A 69 -20.88 -3.67 15.71
C ARG A 69 -19.70 -3.19 14.87
N ASP A 70 -19.05 -4.09 14.14
CA ASP A 70 -17.95 -3.87 13.21
C ASP A 70 -18.38 -3.62 11.77
N CYS A 71 -19.68 -3.61 11.45
CA CYS A 71 -20.16 -3.30 10.10
C CYS A 71 -19.82 -1.86 9.69
N GLY A 72 -18.97 -1.73 8.66
CA GLY A 72 -18.57 -0.44 8.11
C GLY A 72 -19.71 0.30 7.41
N TRP A 73 -19.62 1.63 7.36
CA TRP A 73 -20.57 2.49 6.62
C TRP A 73 -20.30 2.39 5.13
N VAL A 74 -21.35 2.35 4.32
CA VAL A 74 -21.22 2.24 2.85
C VAL A 74 -20.72 3.56 2.27
N GLU A 75 -21.19 4.67 2.83
CA GLU A 75 -20.86 6.05 2.48
C GLU A 75 -19.39 6.38 2.70
N GLN A 76 -18.75 5.67 3.64
CA GLN A 76 -17.30 5.77 3.86
C GLN A 76 -16.50 5.29 2.64
N MET A 77 -16.99 4.29 1.92
CA MET A 77 -16.27 3.62 0.83
C MET A 77 -16.52 4.28 -0.52
N THR A 78 -17.75 4.73 -0.78
CA THR A 78 -18.19 5.21 -2.09
C THR A 78 -17.29 6.29 -2.71
N PRO A 79 -16.84 7.33 -1.99
CA PRO A 79 -15.98 8.37 -2.58
C PRO A 79 -14.64 7.82 -3.09
N PHE A 80 -14.04 6.87 -2.38
CA PHE A 80 -12.78 6.24 -2.78
C PHE A 80 -12.98 5.38 -4.03
N ILE A 81 -14.07 4.62 -4.12
CA ILE A 81 -14.36 3.82 -5.32
C ILE A 81 -14.55 4.72 -6.53
N GLN A 82 -15.35 5.78 -6.39
CA GLN A 82 -15.61 6.72 -7.48
C GLN A 82 -14.35 7.44 -7.96
N HIS A 83 -13.43 7.72 -7.06
CA HIS A 83 -12.20 8.45 -7.37
C HIS A 83 -11.09 7.56 -7.93
N TYR A 84 -10.85 6.38 -7.34
CA TYR A 84 -9.67 5.55 -7.65
C TYR A 84 -9.94 4.39 -8.62
N ALA A 85 -11.20 3.93 -8.80
CA ALA A 85 -11.51 2.83 -9.72
C ALA A 85 -12.03 3.33 -11.08
N GLN A 86 -11.32 2.96 -12.16
CA GLN A 86 -11.73 3.28 -13.52
C GLN A 86 -12.98 2.50 -13.94
N PRO A 87 -13.77 2.99 -14.92
CA PRO A 87 -14.86 2.21 -15.50
C PRO A 87 -14.38 0.84 -15.97
N GLY A 88 -15.01 -0.22 -15.46
CA GLY A 88 -14.63 -1.62 -15.76
C GLY A 88 -13.59 -2.23 -14.83
N ASP A 89 -12.90 -1.43 -14.00
CA ASP A 89 -12.03 -1.98 -12.95
C ASP A 89 -12.85 -2.78 -11.95
N TRP A 90 -12.32 -3.93 -11.56
CA TRP A 90 -12.80 -4.66 -10.39
C TRP A 90 -12.23 -4.06 -9.11
N VAL A 91 -13.12 -3.92 -8.13
CA VAL A 91 -12.75 -3.63 -6.74
C VAL A 91 -12.55 -4.95 -6.01
N ILE A 92 -11.49 -5.09 -5.22
CA ILE A 92 -11.30 -6.25 -4.33
C ILE A 92 -11.34 -5.81 -2.87
N ASP A 93 -12.05 -6.57 -2.05
CA ASP A 93 -12.01 -6.47 -0.59
C ASP A 93 -11.46 -7.77 0.01
N PRO A 94 -10.22 -7.81 0.52
CA PRO A 94 -9.58 -8.97 1.14
C PRO A 94 -10.18 -9.35 2.51
N PHE A 95 -10.95 -8.46 3.13
CA PHE A 95 -11.55 -8.60 4.45
C PHE A 95 -13.03 -8.24 4.37
N CYS A 96 -13.74 -8.91 3.45
CA CYS A 96 -15.07 -8.51 3.00
C CYS A 96 -16.08 -8.33 4.14
N GLY A 97 -15.94 -9.08 5.24
CA GLY A 97 -16.76 -8.89 6.43
C GLY A 97 -18.23 -8.94 6.06
N PHE A 98 -18.97 -7.85 6.33
CA PHE A 98 -20.40 -7.72 5.99
C PHE A 98 -20.69 -7.26 4.54
N GLY A 99 -19.67 -7.04 3.72
CA GLY A 99 -19.80 -6.66 2.30
C GLY A 99 -20.10 -5.19 2.04
N SER A 100 -19.87 -4.28 2.99
CA SER A 100 -20.13 -2.84 2.79
C SER A 100 -19.35 -2.26 1.60
N THR A 101 -18.12 -2.73 1.35
CA THR A 101 -17.34 -2.36 0.16
C THR A 101 -18.02 -2.79 -1.15
N LEU A 102 -18.60 -3.99 -1.20
CA LEU A 102 -19.30 -4.50 -2.38
C LEU A 102 -20.60 -3.73 -2.64
N VAL A 103 -21.32 -3.36 -1.58
CA VAL A 103 -22.50 -2.49 -1.69
C VAL A 103 -22.08 -1.09 -2.19
N ALA A 104 -21.00 -0.53 -1.68
CA ALA A 104 -20.48 0.75 -2.16
C ALA A 104 -20.04 0.69 -3.62
N ALA A 105 -19.41 -0.42 -4.04
CA ALA A 105 -19.03 -0.65 -5.41
C ALA A 105 -20.24 -0.75 -6.34
N SER A 106 -21.33 -1.38 -5.88
CA SER A 106 -22.55 -1.47 -6.66
C SER A 106 -23.22 -0.11 -6.89
N ILE A 107 -23.24 0.74 -5.86
CA ILE A 107 -23.70 2.14 -5.97
C ILE A 107 -22.82 2.92 -6.95
N ALA A 108 -21.51 2.67 -6.97
CA ALA A 108 -20.57 3.30 -7.89
C ALA A 108 -20.54 2.66 -9.30
N GLY A 109 -21.35 1.62 -9.55
CA GLY A 109 -21.36 0.91 -10.84
C GLY A 109 -20.04 0.20 -11.17
N ARG A 110 -19.35 -0.33 -10.16
CA ARG A 110 -18.10 -1.10 -10.31
C ARG A 110 -18.33 -2.55 -9.88
N PRO A 111 -17.89 -3.56 -10.65
CA PRO A 111 -17.89 -4.94 -10.17
C PRO A 111 -16.92 -5.07 -8.98
N ALA A 112 -17.23 -5.96 -8.05
CA ALA A 112 -16.41 -6.13 -6.86
C ALA A 112 -16.32 -7.59 -6.42
N LEU A 113 -15.15 -7.98 -5.92
CA LEU A 113 -14.88 -9.29 -5.35
C LEU A 113 -14.62 -9.14 -3.85
N GLY A 114 -15.39 -9.84 -3.04
CA GLY A 114 -15.11 -9.98 -1.61
C GLY A 114 -14.41 -11.31 -1.31
N VAL A 115 -13.35 -11.27 -0.52
CA VAL A 115 -12.72 -12.46 0.09
C VAL A 115 -12.96 -12.38 1.60
N GLU A 116 -13.41 -13.47 2.19
CA GLU A 116 -13.66 -13.58 3.63
C GLU A 116 -13.24 -14.97 4.12
N LEU A 117 -12.59 -15.03 5.28
CA LEU A 117 -12.07 -16.28 5.82
C LEU A 117 -13.20 -17.12 6.45
N ASP A 118 -14.10 -16.45 7.17
CA ASP A 118 -15.16 -17.11 7.94
C ASP A 118 -16.36 -17.51 7.05
N ALA A 119 -16.71 -18.80 7.06
CA ALA A 119 -17.78 -19.33 6.23
C ALA A 119 -19.17 -18.78 6.59
N GLN A 120 -19.43 -18.51 7.87
CA GLN A 120 -20.70 -17.96 8.33
C GLN A 120 -20.83 -16.50 7.87
N ARG A 121 -19.75 -15.73 7.97
CA ARG A 121 -19.65 -14.35 7.48
C ARG A 121 -19.81 -14.29 5.96
N VAL A 122 -19.22 -15.22 5.20
CA VAL A 122 -19.48 -15.38 3.75
C VAL A 122 -20.97 -15.58 3.46
N ALA A 123 -21.63 -16.50 4.18
CA ALA A 123 -23.04 -16.80 3.97
C ALA A 123 -23.94 -15.59 4.29
N LEU A 124 -23.68 -14.91 5.41
CA LEU A 124 -24.38 -13.70 5.82
C LEU A 124 -24.23 -12.60 4.75
N THR A 125 -23.02 -12.37 4.26
CA THR A 125 -22.78 -11.32 3.26
C THR A 125 -23.43 -11.63 1.93
N ARG A 126 -23.43 -12.90 1.50
CA ARG A 126 -24.20 -13.30 0.31
C ARG A 126 -25.69 -13.02 0.49
N ALA A 127 -26.28 -13.40 1.64
CA ALA A 127 -27.67 -13.11 1.93
C ALA A 127 -27.98 -11.59 1.93
N ARG A 128 -27.06 -10.76 2.44
CA ARG A 128 -27.17 -9.29 2.37
C ARG A 128 -27.21 -8.79 0.92
N LEU A 129 -26.28 -9.25 0.09
CA LEU A 129 -26.17 -8.81 -1.32
C LEU A 129 -27.38 -9.30 -2.14
N ASP A 130 -27.84 -10.53 -1.90
CA ASP A 130 -29.04 -11.10 -2.51
C ASP A 130 -30.30 -10.29 -2.13
N GLY A 131 -30.43 -9.91 -0.86
CA GLY A 131 -31.53 -9.06 -0.38
C GLY A 131 -31.55 -7.66 -1.02
N LEU A 132 -30.41 -7.18 -1.50
CA LEU A 132 -30.27 -5.94 -2.28
C LEU A 132 -30.43 -6.15 -3.79
N GLY A 133 -30.66 -7.39 -4.24
CA GLY A 133 -30.83 -7.74 -5.65
C GLY A 133 -29.54 -7.65 -6.47
N LEU A 134 -28.37 -7.81 -5.84
CA LEU A 134 -27.08 -7.69 -6.51
C LEU A 134 -26.69 -9.01 -7.18
N ASP A 135 -26.27 -8.93 -8.44
CA ASP A 135 -25.85 -10.10 -9.22
C ASP A 135 -24.57 -10.72 -8.65
N ALA A 136 -24.65 -11.96 -8.16
CA ALA A 136 -23.52 -12.72 -7.61
C ALA A 136 -22.37 -12.93 -8.60
N LYS A 137 -22.61 -12.76 -9.92
CA LYS A 137 -21.56 -12.79 -10.95
C LYS A 137 -20.74 -11.51 -10.98
N ARG A 138 -21.34 -10.37 -10.61
CA ARG A 138 -20.68 -9.05 -10.50
C ARG A 138 -20.17 -8.74 -9.10
N TYR A 139 -20.78 -9.34 -8.08
CA TYR A 139 -20.45 -9.14 -6.67
C TYR A 139 -20.17 -10.47 -5.94
N PRO A 140 -19.27 -11.34 -6.46
CA PRO A 140 -18.97 -12.60 -5.81
C PRO A 140 -18.33 -12.39 -4.44
N VAL A 141 -18.71 -13.26 -3.50
CA VAL A 141 -18.06 -13.38 -2.18
C VAL A 141 -17.44 -14.76 -2.08
N TRP A 142 -16.14 -14.83 -1.84
CA TRP A 142 -15.34 -16.05 -1.84
C TRP A 142 -14.83 -16.35 -0.44
N GLN A 143 -15.00 -17.59 0.00
CA GLN A 143 -14.29 -18.06 1.19
C GLN A 143 -12.81 -18.26 0.85
N GLY A 144 -11.90 -17.68 1.63
CA GLY A 144 -10.46 -17.87 1.50
C GLY A 144 -9.63 -16.78 2.17
N ASN A 145 -8.31 -16.87 1.97
CA ASN A 145 -7.32 -15.91 2.44
C ASN A 145 -6.38 -15.56 1.28
N LEU A 146 -6.14 -14.27 1.02
CA LEU A 146 -5.23 -13.85 -0.05
C LEU A 146 -3.75 -14.09 0.26
N ALA A 147 -3.40 -14.42 1.50
CA ALA A 147 -2.09 -15.00 1.80
C ALA A 147 -1.87 -16.34 1.07
N ASP A 148 -2.94 -17.08 0.75
CA ASP A 148 -2.86 -18.38 0.09
C ASP A 148 -2.73 -18.26 -1.43
N ALA A 149 -1.76 -18.99 -2.00
CA ALA A 149 -1.54 -19.03 -3.45
C ALA A 149 -2.78 -19.51 -4.23
N GLY A 150 -3.58 -20.44 -3.66
CA GLY A 150 -4.81 -20.94 -4.31
C GLY A 150 -5.89 -19.86 -4.45
N THR A 151 -6.06 -19.02 -3.43
CA THR A 151 -6.99 -17.88 -3.49
C THR A 151 -6.51 -16.85 -4.51
N GLN A 152 -5.20 -16.57 -4.54
CA GLN A 152 -4.61 -15.65 -5.52
C GLN A 152 -4.82 -16.15 -6.96
N GLU A 153 -4.60 -17.44 -7.21
CA GLU A 153 -4.75 -18.03 -8.53
C GLU A 153 -6.20 -17.96 -9.02
N ARG A 154 -7.15 -18.22 -8.13
CA ARG A 154 -8.57 -18.06 -8.41
C ARG A 154 -8.94 -16.61 -8.73
N CYS A 155 -8.32 -15.63 -8.07
CA CYS A 155 -8.49 -14.21 -8.42
C CYS A 155 -7.95 -13.89 -9.81
N ARG A 156 -6.78 -14.44 -10.18
CA ARG A 156 -6.18 -14.22 -11.51
C ARG A 156 -6.97 -14.91 -12.63
N GLY A 157 -7.46 -16.12 -12.40
CA GLY A 157 -8.18 -16.91 -13.39
C GLY A 157 -9.69 -16.67 -13.46
N GLY A 158 -10.29 -15.95 -12.50
CA GLY A 158 -11.73 -15.97 -12.25
C GLY A 158 -12.52 -14.70 -12.57
N LEU A 159 -11.87 -13.59 -12.96
CA LEU A 159 -12.56 -12.33 -13.23
C LEU A 159 -12.95 -12.28 -14.72
N GLY A 160 -13.93 -13.07 -15.15
CA GLY A 160 -14.39 -12.97 -16.53
C GLY A 160 -15.00 -14.20 -17.22
N SER A 161 -15.14 -15.36 -16.57
CA SER A 161 -15.90 -16.48 -17.18
C SER A 161 -17.42 -16.29 -17.18
N VAL A 162 -17.90 -15.06 -16.93
CA VAL A 162 -19.33 -14.71 -16.90
C VAL A 162 -19.67 -13.54 -17.81
N ALA A 163 -18.96 -13.42 -18.93
CA ALA A 163 -19.44 -12.67 -20.09
C ALA A 163 -20.33 -13.61 -20.93
N GLY A 164 -21.57 -13.80 -20.50
CA GLY A 164 -22.62 -14.48 -21.25
C GLY A 164 -23.92 -13.75 -21.02
N ASP A 165 -24.41 -13.13 -22.10
CA ASP A 165 -25.72 -12.48 -22.26
C ASP A 165 -25.93 -11.10 -21.62
N VAL A 166 -25.27 -10.09 -22.23
CA VAL A 166 -25.93 -8.78 -22.38
C VAL A 166 -27.00 -8.96 -23.46
N MET A 167 -28.24 -9.21 -23.06
CA MET A 167 -29.38 -9.13 -23.97
C MET A 167 -29.62 -7.66 -24.33
N PRO A 168 -29.56 -7.26 -25.61
CA PRO A 168 -30.15 -5.99 -26.01
C PRO A 168 -31.67 -6.14 -25.95
N ALA A 169 -32.33 -5.13 -25.38
CA ALA A 169 -33.78 -5.02 -25.48
C ALA A 169 -34.19 -5.05 -26.96
N SER A 170 -35.00 -6.03 -27.35
CA SER A 170 -35.63 -6.07 -28.67
C SER A 170 -37.12 -5.80 -28.55
N SER A 171 -37.49 -4.54 -28.75
CA SER A 171 -38.70 -4.18 -29.46
C SER A 171 -38.38 -4.12 -30.97
N ASN A 172 -39.23 -4.76 -31.77
CA ASN A 172 -39.19 -4.85 -33.23
C ASN A 172 -38.80 -3.54 -33.94
N THR A 173 -37.89 -3.59 -34.92
CA THR A 173 -38.13 -3.32 -36.35
C THR A 173 -36.86 -3.47 -37.20
N ALA A 174 -37.06 -3.71 -38.49
CA ALA A 174 -36.16 -4.33 -39.45
C ALA A 174 -34.98 -3.47 -39.98
N GLN A 175 -33.94 -4.20 -40.42
CA GLN A 175 -33.02 -3.92 -41.56
C GLN A 175 -32.21 -2.62 -41.56
N PHE A 176 -30.87 -2.73 -41.51
CA PHE A 176 -29.92 -2.31 -42.56
C PHE A 176 -28.53 -2.91 -42.28
N VAL A 177 -27.83 -3.27 -43.35
CA VAL A 177 -26.56 -4.01 -43.36
C VAL A 177 -25.38 -3.04 -43.50
N ASP A 178 -24.26 -3.41 -42.90
CA ASP A 178 -22.87 -3.06 -43.23
C ASP A 178 -22.28 -1.74 -42.69
N SER A 179 -21.54 -1.88 -41.59
CA SER A 179 -20.18 -1.34 -41.47
C SER A 179 -19.51 -1.99 -40.26
N ALA A 180 -18.43 -2.75 -40.49
CA ALA A 180 -17.63 -3.39 -39.48
C ALA A 180 -17.13 -2.36 -38.44
N LEU A 181 -17.76 -2.36 -37.26
CA LEU A 181 -17.17 -1.81 -36.05
C LEU A 181 -16.01 -2.72 -35.65
N PRO A 182 -14.84 -2.18 -35.25
CA PRO A 182 -13.76 -3.01 -34.75
C PRO A 182 -14.29 -3.76 -33.54
N THR A 183 -14.15 -5.09 -33.57
CA THR A 183 -14.30 -5.94 -32.39
C THR A 183 -13.30 -5.43 -31.35
N GLN A 184 -13.76 -4.53 -30.47
CA GLN A 184 -13.04 -4.19 -29.25
C GLN A 184 -12.95 -5.49 -28.47
N GLY A 185 -11.76 -6.08 -28.47
CA GLY A 185 -11.47 -7.26 -27.66
C GLY A 185 -11.91 -6.97 -26.23
N VAL A 186 -12.62 -7.92 -25.63
CA VAL A 186 -13.00 -7.86 -24.21
C VAL A 186 -11.70 -7.74 -23.43
N ALA A 187 -11.38 -6.53 -22.97
CA ALA A 187 -10.21 -6.29 -22.16
C ALA A 187 -10.28 -7.24 -20.96
N ALA A 188 -9.21 -8.01 -20.72
CA ALA A 188 -9.13 -8.88 -19.57
C ALA A 188 -9.48 -8.09 -18.30
N SER A 189 -10.43 -8.59 -17.51
CA SER A 189 -10.86 -7.87 -16.32
C SER A 189 -9.68 -7.66 -15.38
N ARG A 190 -9.38 -6.39 -15.09
CA ARG A 190 -8.29 -6.00 -14.20
C ARG A 190 -8.85 -5.69 -12.82
N ILE A 191 -8.11 -6.06 -11.77
CA ILE A 191 -8.34 -5.55 -10.43
C ILE A 191 -7.64 -4.20 -10.30
N GLY A 192 -8.41 -3.13 -10.36
CA GLY A 192 -7.90 -1.76 -10.39
C GLY A 192 -7.89 -1.05 -9.04
N LEU A 193 -8.63 -1.58 -8.05
CA LEU A 193 -8.71 -1.03 -6.70
C LEU A 193 -8.81 -2.16 -5.68
N CYS A 194 -7.94 -2.14 -4.67
CA CYS A 194 -8.22 -2.77 -3.37
C CYS A 194 -8.79 -1.71 -2.45
N LEU A 195 -9.94 -1.97 -1.83
CA LEU A 195 -10.54 -1.11 -0.82
C LEU A 195 -11.02 -1.97 0.34
N THR A 196 -10.56 -1.69 1.55
CA THR A 196 -10.81 -2.59 2.68
C THR A 196 -10.72 -1.90 4.03
N ASN A 197 -11.38 -2.50 5.02
CA ASN A 197 -11.19 -2.18 6.44
C ASN A 197 -10.44 -3.35 7.07
N ILE A 198 -9.29 -3.08 7.70
CA ILE A 198 -8.51 -4.17 8.30
C ILE A 198 -9.23 -4.76 9.53
N PRO A 199 -9.07 -6.07 9.79
CA PRO A 199 -9.50 -6.63 11.06
C PRO A 199 -8.68 -6.00 12.19
N TYR A 200 -9.34 -5.43 13.19
CA TYR A 200 -8.65 -4.74 14.29
C TYR A 200 -8.08 -5.69 15.34
N PHE A 201 -6.83 -5.46 15.73
CA PHE A 201 -6.17 -6.17 16.83
C PHE A 201 -6.86 -5.94 18.18
N GLY A 202 -6.79 -6.94 19.07
CA GLY A 202 -7.34 -6.86 20.43
C GLY A 202 -8.86 -7.08 20.52
N CYS A 203 -9.45 -7.80 19.56
CA CYS A 203 -10.79 -8.36 19.70
C CYS A 203 -10.78 -9.56 20.69
N ASP A 204 -11.96 -9.93 21.23
CA ASP A 204 -12.07 -10.90 22.33
C ASP A 204 -11.50 -12.28 21.93
N PRO A 205 -10.47 -12.80 22.63
CA PRO A 205 -9.85 -14.09 22.32
C PRO A 205 -10.73 -15.30 22.63
N ASN A 206 -11.90 -15.12 23.25
CA ASN A 206 -12.86 -16.20 23.53
C ASN A 206 -13.75 -16.55 22.33
N GLU A 207 -13.63 -15.82 21.22
CA GLU A 207 -14.27 -16.20 19.95
C GLU A 207 -13.54 -17.42 19.36
N GLN A 208 -14.26 -18.53 19.18
CA GLN A 208 -13.74 -19.69 18.47
C GLN A 208 -13.68 -19.38 16.98
N GLY A 209 -12.55 -19.65 16.32
CA GLY A 209 -12.47 -19.54 14.86
C GLY A 209 -11.13 -20.01 14.32
N ALA A 210 -10.96 -19.88 13.00
CA ALA A 210 -9.81 -20.39 12.28
C ALA A 210 -8.47 -19.89 12.88
N PRO A 211 -7.41 -20.71 12.90
CA PRO A 211 -6.09 -20.33 13.43
C PRO A 211 -5.49 -19.10 12.72
N ASP A 212 -5.89 -18.85 11.47
CA ASP A 212 -5.41 -17.74 10.65
C ASP A 212 -6.28 -16.47 10.78
N GLN A 213 -7.26 -16.48 11.69
CA GLN A 213 -8.15 -15.35 11.93
C GLN A 213 -7.40 -14.23 12.66
N LEU A 214 -7.19 -13.10 11.97
CA LEU A 214 -6.45 -11.96 12.51
C LEU A 214 -7.11 -11.34 13.75
N TYR A 215 -8.44 -11.45 13.89
CA TYR A 215 -9.14 -11.05 15.11
C TYR A 215 -8.70 -11.83 16.35
N HIS A 216 -8.19 -13.06 16.18
CA HIS A 216 -7.76 -13.95 17.28
C HIS A 216 -6.26 -13.87 17.57
N ALA A 217 -5.53 -13.01 16.87
CA ALA A 217 -4.12 -12.84 17.10
C ALA A 217 -3.85 -12.40 18.55
N ARG A 218 -3.19 -13.27 19.31
CA ARG A 218 -2.88 -13.03 20.74
C ARG A 218 -1.83 -11.95 20.94
N TYR A 219 -0.93 -11.78 19.98
CA TYR A 219 0.18 -10.85 20.04
C TYR A 219 0.22 -9.96 18.80
N TYR A 220 0.70 -8.73 18.99
CA TYR A 220 0.66 -7.68 17.97
C TYR A 220 1.56 -7.98 16.76
N GLU A 221 2.74 -8.58 16.99
CA GLU A 221 3.67 -8.87 15.89
C GLU A 221 3.15 -9.96 14.93
N PRO A 222 2.66 -11.13 15.40
CA PRO A 222 1.98 -12.09 14.54
C PRO A 222 0.78 -11.50 13.77
N TYR A 223 0.04 -10.58 14.41
CA TYR A 223 -1.05 -9.86 13.74
C TYR A 223 -0.55 -9.01 12.56
N LEU A 224 0.51 -8.22 12.77
CA LEU A 224 1.13 -7.43 11.69
C LEU A 224 1.69 -8.33 10.58
N GLN A 225 2.27 -9.48 10.95
CA GLN A 225 2.76 -10.44 9.97
C GLN A 225 1.63 -11.00 9.10
N GLY A 226 0.50 -11.39 9.69
CA GLY A 226 -0.64 -11.87 8.92
C GLY A 226 -1.24 -10.81 7.99
N LEU A 227 -1.29 -9.54 8.41
CA LEU A 227 -1.63 -8.42 7.51
C LEU A 227 -0.62 -8.32 6.34
N ARG A 228 0.67 -8.43 6.62
CA ARG A 228 1.73 -8.39 5.60
C ARG A 228 1.55 -9.48 4.56
N ASP A 229 1.23 -10.70 4.99
CA ASP A 229 1.01 -11.83 4.10
C ASP A 229 -0.21 -11.61 3.19
N VAL A 230 -1.31 -11.08 3.73
CA VAL A 230 -2.49 -10.72 2.94
C VAL A 230 -2.18 -9.59 1.94
N PHE A 231 -1.50 -8.52 2.36
CA PHE A 231 -1.15 -7.41 1.48
C PHE A 231 -0.12 -7.79 0.40
N ASN A 232 0.76 -8.76 0.67
CA ASN A 232 1.59 -9.39 -0.35
C ASN A 232 0.74 -10.12 -1.40
N GLY A 233 -0.28 -10.86 -0.96
CA GLY A 233 -1.27 -11.49 -1.83
C GLY A 233 -2.05 -10.49 -2.69
N ILE A 234 -2.53 -9.41 -2.08
CA ILE A 234 -3.20 -8.29 -2.76
C ILE A 234 -2.28 -7.68 -3.82
N HIS A 235 -1.03 -7.38 -3.46
CA HIS A 235 -0.03 -6.87 -4.41
C HIS A 235 0.16 -7.85 -5.58
N ALA A 236 0.09 -9.16 -5.35
CA ALA A 236 0.28 -10.18 -6.36
C ALA A 236 -0.92 -10.35 -7.33
N VAL A 237 -2.11 -9.81 -6.99
CA VAL A 237 -3.32 -9.89 -7.84
C VAL A 237 -3.76 -8.53 -8.40
N LEU A 238 -3.41 -7.43 -7.73
CA LEU A 238 -3.66 -6.08 -8.25
C LEU A 238 -2.94 -5.86 -9.57
N ALA A 239 -3.59 -5.21 -10.52
CA ALA A 239 -2.95 -4.86 -11.78
C ALA A 239 -1.89 -3.75 -11.57
N PRO A 240 -0.89 -3.60 -12.46
CA PRO A 240 0.11 -2.53 -12.37
C PRO A 240 -0.54 -1.14 -12.28
N ASP A 241 -0.02 -0.25 -11.46
CA ASP A 241 -0.54 1.10 -11.20
C ASP A 241 -1.96 1.16 -10.59
N ALA A 242 -2.49 0.04 -10.12
CA ALA A 242 -3.75 -0.03 -9.36
C ALA A 242 -3.61 0.57 -7.96
N TRP A 243 -4.74 1.01 -7.40
CA TRP A 243 -4.82 1.62 -6.09
C TRP A 243 -5.10 0.59 -4.99
N CYS A 244 -4.61 0.86 -3.78
CA CYS A 244 -4.89 0.11 -2.57
C CYS A 244 -5.20 1.11 -1.46
N VAL A 245 -6.46 1.13 -1.03
CA VAL A 245 -6.97 2.02 0.02
C VAL A 245 -7.32 1.19 1.24
N VAL A 246 -6.68 1.49 2.36
CA VAL A 246 -6.80 0.69 3.59
C VAL A 246 -7.34 1.56 4.71
N MET A 247 -8.52 1.22 5.22
CA MET A 247 -9.11 1.86 6.39
C MET A 247 -8.54 1.23 7.65
N VAL A 248 -8.03 2.09 8.53
CA VAL A 248 -7.37 1.70 9.78
C VAL A 248 -7.56 2.76 10.85
N GLN A 249 -7.62 2.36 12.11
CA GLN A 249 -7.67 3.28 13.25
C GLN A 249 -6.59 2.97 14.27
N ASN A 250 -6.30 3.92 15.14
CA ASN A 250 -5.44 3.69 16.30
C ASN A 250 -6.24 3.17 17.47
N LEU A 251 -5.61 2.32 18.28
CA LEU A 251 -6.30 1.58 19.32
C LEU A 251 -5.97 2.11 20.72
N ARG A 252 -6.89 1.85 21.66
CA ARG A 252 -6.70 2.05 23.10
C ARG A 252 -6.89 0.69 23.79
N LEU A 253 -5.80 0.00 24.10
CA LEU A 253 -5.82 -1.33 24.72
C LEU A 253 -5.27 -1.25 26.14
N GLY A 254 -6.08 -1.59 27.14
CA GLY A 254 -5.69 -1.50 28.56
C GLY A 254 -5.16 -0.11 28.95
N GLY A 255 -5.76 0.96 28.42
CA GLY A 255 -5.32 2.35 28.63
C GLY A 255 -4.11 2.80 27.79
N ARG A 256 -3.45 1.88 27.07
CA ARG A 256 -2.27 2.21 26.23
C ARG A 256 -2.69 2.62 24.83
N PHE A 257 -1.99 3.60 24.27
CA PHE A 257 -2.12 3.97 22.86
C PHE A 257 -1.33 2.99 21.99
N VAL A 258 -2.01 2.38 21.01
CA VAL A 258 -1.36 1.51 20.02
C VAL A 258 -1.46 2.19 18.64
N PRO A 259 -0.32 2.57 18.04
CA PRO A 259 -0.26 3.35 16.80
C PRO A 259 -0.47 2.49 15.54
N LEU A 260 -1.56 1.73 15.50
CA LEU A 260 -1.83 0.77 14.43
C LEU A 260 -1.83 1.39 13.02
N ALA A 261 -2.40 2.60 12.84
CA ALA A 261 -2.41 3.25 11.53
C ALA A 261 -0.99 3.50 10.99
N TRP A 262 -0.05 3.88 11.85
CA TRP A 262 1.33 4.13 11.43
C TRP A 262 2.11 2.85 11.16
N ASP A 263 1.85 1.79 11.92
CA ASP A 263 2.49 0.50 11.69
C ASP A 263 1.98 -0.15 10.40
N VAL A 264 0.68 -0.03 10.11
CA VAL A 264 0.10 -0.47 8.83
C VAL A 264 0.63 0.38 7.67
N ALA A 265 0.80 1.69 7.84
CA ALA A 265 1.42 2.53 6.81
C ALA A 265 2.85 2.06 6.48
N LYS A 266 3.69 1.76 7.49
CA LYS A 266 5.03 1.22 7.27
C LYS A 266 5.00 -0.14 6.56
N LEU A 267 4.07 -1.01 6.93
CA LEU A 267 3.86 -2.31 6.30
C LEU A 267 3.48 -2.16 4.83
N LEU A 268 2.54 -1.27 4.51
CA LEU A 268 2.14 -1.00 3.12
C LEU A 268 3.29 -0.40 2.30
N ASP A 269 4.14 0.44 2.90
CA ASP A 269 5.35 1.01 2.27
C ASP A 269 6.33 -0.07 1.80
N GLU A 270 6.26 -1.31 2.29
CA GLU A 270 7.14 -2.39 1.84
C GLU A 270 6.90 -2.77 0.37
N ARG A 271 5.67 -2.65 -0.13
CA ARG A 271 5.27 -3.11 -1.48
C ARG A 271 4.43 -2.11 -2.28
N PHE A 272 3.91 -1.09 -1.63
CA PHE A 272 3.15 -0.03 -2.27
C PHE A 272 3.86 1.31 -2.06
N VAL A 273 3.52 2.28 -2.91
CA VAL A 273 3.90 3.67 -2.68
C VAL A 273 2.72 4.36 -2.00
N LEU A 274 2.94 4.89 -0.80
CA LEU A 274 1.96 5.75 -0.13
C LEU A 274 1.86 7.08 -0.86
N HIS A 275 0.64 7.51 -1.15
CA HIS A 275 0.35 8.81 -1.77
C HIS A 275 -0.17 9.81 -0.74
N GLU A 276 -1.09 9.37 0.13
CA GLU A 276 -1.69 10.24 1.13
C GLU A 276 -2.46 9.45 2.20
N GLU A 277 -2.80 10.15 3.27
CA GLU A 277 -3.76 9.74 4.29
C GLU A 277 -4.98 10.67 4.32
N ARG A 278 -6.17 10.10 4.51
CA ARG A 278 -7.41 10.85 4.79
C ARG A 278 -7.95 10.48 6.16
N MET A 279 -8.40 11.47 6.92
CA MET A 279 -9.10 11.24 8.20
C MET A 279 -10.60 11.10 7.97
N LEU A 280 -11.16 9.97 8.32
CA LEU A 280 -12.61 9.72 8.30
C LEU A 280 -13.16 10.08 9.67
N ILE A 281 -14.03 11.07 9.78
CA ILE A 281 -14.54 11.57 11.06
C ILE A 281 -16.01 11.14 11.21
N TYR A 282 -16.33 10.48 12.31
CA TYR A 282 -17.70 10.05 12.64
C TYR A 282 -18.27 11.03 13.66
N GLU A 283 -19.34 11.75 13.30
CA GLU A 283 -20.07 12.53 14.30
C GLU A 283 -20.95 11.60 15.13
N ARG A 284 -20.55 11.38 16.39
CA ARG A 284 -21.41 10.74 17.37
C ARG A 284 -22.52 11.70 17.78
N GLY A 285 -23.78 11.26 17.70
CA GLY A 285 -24.88 11.93 18.39
C GLY A 285 -24.59 12.08 19.88
N GLY A 286 -25.09 13.15 20.51
CA GLY A 286 -24.73 13.56 21.88
C GLY A 286 -24.96 12.52 22.98
N GLU A 287 -25.78 11.49 22.75
CA GLU A 287 -25.99 10.36 23.68
C GLU A 287 -24.83 9.36 23.67
N ALA A 288 -24.28 9.01 22.51
CA ALA A 288 -23.16 8.07 22.39
C ALA A 288 -21.83 8.62 22.96
N VAL A 289 -21.70 9.95 23.03
CA VAL A 289 -20.58 10.62 23.72
C VAL A 289 -20.73 10.52 25.23
N ARG A 290 -21.97 10.60 25.77
CA ARG A 290 -22.24 10.48 27.21
C ARG A 290 -22.00 9.05 27.72
N ASP A 291 -22.35 8.04 26.91
CA ASP A 291 -22.10 6.64 27.26
C ASP A 291 -20.61 6.27 27.20
N ALA A 292 -19.88 6.75 26.18
CA ALA A 292 -18.45 6.54 26.08
C ALA A 292 -17.66 7.28 27.18
N VAL A 293 -18.10 8.48 27.58
CA VAL A 293 -17.52 9.19 28.74
C VAL A 293 -17.79 8.41 30.01
N ARG A 294 -19.04 7.94 30.24
CA ARG A 294 -19.40 7.09 31.40
C ARG A 294 -18.58 5.80 31.47
N GLU A 295 -18.25 5.20 30.34
CA GLU A 295 -17.44 3.98 30.27
C GLU A 295 -15.94 4.26 30.46
N SER A 296 -15.43 5.41 29.98
CA SER A 296 -14.04 5.83 30.17
C SER A 296 -13.73 6.42 31.56
N THR A 297 -14.73 6.90 32.29
CA THR A 297 -14.58 7.46 33.66
C THR A 297 -14.77 6.43 34.77
N ARG A 298 -14.97 5.15 34.45
CA ARG A 298 -15.06 4.08 35.47
C ARG A 298 -13.66 3.67 35.92
N ASP A 299 -13.41 3.74 37.22
CA ASP A 299 -12.14 3.37 37.84
C ASP A 299 -11.80 1.89 37.57
N PRO A 300 -10.67 1.57 36.91
CA PRO A 300 -10.31 0.20 36.56
C PRO A 300 -9.95 -0.68 37.77
N VAL A 301 -9.76 -0.09 38.95
CA VAL A 301 -9.32 -0.80 40.16
C VAL A 301 -10.47 -1.57 40.85
N HIS A 302 -11.73 -1.19 40.63
CA HIS A 302 -12.86 -1.80 41.34
C HIS A 302 -13.55 -2.97 40.61
N ASP A 303 -13.27 -3.21 39.33
CA ASP A 303 -14.02 -4.19 38.51
C ASP A 303 -13.33 -5.58 38.38
N ALA A 304 -12.20 -5.79 39.07
CA ALA A 304 -11.56 -7.11 39.15
C ALA A 304 -12.40 -8.17 39.89
N ALA A 305 -13.56 -7.80 40.44
CA ALA A 305 -14.44 -8.66 41.23
C ALA A 305 -15.70 -9.15 40.48
N ARG A 306 -15.89 -8.82 39.19
CA ARG A 306 -16.99 -9.35 38.37
C ARG A 306 -16.45 -10.22 37.23
N PRO A 307 -16.52 -11.56 37.35
CA PRO A 307 -16.17 -12.44 36.25
C PRO A 307 -17.25 -12.31 35.16
N GLY A 308 -16.90 -11.77 33.98
CA GLY A 308 -17.78 -11.77 32.81
C GLY A 308 -17.79 -10.51 31.92
N LEU A 309 -17.06 -9.45 32.25
CA LEU A 309 -16.98 -8.20 31.46
C LEU A 309 -15.53 -7.71 31.24
N GLY A 310 -14.56 -8.62 31.31
CA GLY A 310 -13.15 -8.30 31.16
C GLY A 310 -12.75 -8.10 29.70
N GLY A 311 -12.40 -6.86 29.32
CA GLY A 311 -11.46 -6.63 28.22
C GLY A 311 -12.02 -6.11 26.90
N LEU A 312 -13.20 -5.48 26.86
CA LEU A 312 -13.66 -4.83 25.64
C LEU A 312 -12.74 -3.65 25.28
N SER A 313 -12.12 -3.71 24.10
CA SER A 313 -11.35 -2.63 23.49
C SER A 313 -12.22 -1.35 23.41
N VAL A 314 -11.95 -0.37 24.26
CA VAL A 314 -12.63 0.93 24.24
C VAL A 314 -12.06 1.73 23.08
N THR A 315 -12.54 1.47 21.87
CA THR A 315 -12.24 2.31 20.71
C THR A 315 -13.04 3.60 20.87
N ASN A 316 -12.37 4.76 20.83
CA ASN A 316 -13.08 6.04 20.83
C ASN A 316 -13.79 6.28 19.49
N ARG A 317 -13.53 5.46 18.45
CA ARG A 317 -14.10 5.45 17.08
C ARG A 317 -14.53 6.83 16.57
N ALA A 318 -13.81 7.88 16.96
CA ALA A 318 -14.12 9.25 16.60
C ALA A 318 -13.61 9.51 15.18
N HIS A 319 -12.56 8.79 14.80
CA HIS A 319 -12.01 8.82 13.46
C HIS A 319 -11.32 7.52 13.08
N GLU A 320 -11.25 7.28 11.77
CA GLU A 320 -10.39 6.30 11.11
C GLU A 320 -9.45 7.03 10.12
N TYR A 321 -8.46 6.33 9.60
CA TYR A 321 -7.56 6.80 8.54
C TYR A 321 -7.79 5.93 7.31
N ALA A 322 -7.94 6.56 6.14
CA ALA A 322 -7.80 5.91 4.85
C ALA A 322 -6.37 6.11 4.38
N LEU A 323 -5.56 5.04 4.38
CA LEU A 323 -4.22 5.06 3.81
C LEU A 323 -4.32 4.76 2.32
N VAL A 324 -3.98 5.73 1.48
CA VAL A 324 -4.08 5.64 0.03
C VAL A 324 -2.71 5.30 -0.55
N CYS A 325 -2.61 4.11 -1.12
CA CYS A 325 -1.38 3.56 -1.67
C CYS A 325 -1.58 3.13 -3.12
N ARG A 326 -0.48 3.01 -3.87
CA ARG A 326 -0.52 2.57 -5.27
C ARG A 326 0.51 1.48 -5.54
N LYS A 327 0.13 0.47 -6.33
CA LYS A 327 1.02 -0.55 -6.86
C LYS A 327 1.83 0.03 -8.02
N GLN A 328 2.79 0.87 -7.70
CA GLN A 328 3.62 1.56 -8.69
C GLN A 328 5.10 1.40 -8.34
N SER A 329 5.95 1.58 -9.34
CA SER A 329 7.38 1.80 -9.12
C SER A 329 7.57 3.06 -8.26
N ARG A 330 8.51 3.03 -7.32
CA ARG A 330 8.99 4.24 -6.64
C ARG A 330 9.77 5.14 -7.59
N GLY A 331 10.31 4.55 -8.65
CA GLY A 331 11.26 5.18 -9.56
C GLY A 331 12.59 5.40 -8.86
N LEU A 332 13.64 4.77 -9.35
CA LEU A 332 14.99 5.11 -8.95
C LEU A 332 15.52 6.23 -9.86
N ASN A 333 16.09 7.28 -9.28
CA ASN A 333 16.86 8.25 -10.05
C ASN A 333 18.16 7.58 -10.53
N ILE A 334 18.19 7.17 -11.81
CA ILE A 334 19.30 6.39 -12.40
C ILE A 334 20.63 7.11 -12.26
N ASN A 335 20.66 8.42 -12.58
CA ASN A 335 21.87 9.23 -12.48
C ASN A 335 22.38 9.33 -11.04
N ALA A 336 21.48 9.52 -10.07
CA ALA A 336 21.84 9.53 -8.65
C ALA A 336 22.33 8.15 -8.17
N GLY A 337 21.77 7.07 -8.70
CA GLY A 337 22.24 5.70 -8.47
C GLY A 337 23.66 5.50 -8.99
N LEU A 338 23.92 5.90 -10.24
CA LEU A 338 25.26 5.86 -10.84
C LEU A 338 26.27 6.74 -10.09
N ASP A 339 25.86 7.92 -9.61
CA ASP A 339 26.70 8.78 -8.77
C ASP A 339 27.10 8.10 -7.46
N LEU A 340 26.16 7.41 -6.80
CA LEU A 340 26.46 6.64 -5.59
C LEU A 340 27.43 5.49 -5.88
N LEU A 341 27.18 4.69 -6.92
CA LEU A 341 28.05 3.58 -7.27
C LEU A 341 29.47 4.05 -7.63
N ARG A 342 29.59 5.21 -8.30
CA ARG A 342 30.89 5.85 -8.55
C ARG A 342 31.59 6.24 -7.27
N ALA A 343 30.88 6.85 -6.32
CA ALA A 343 31.45 7.21 -5.03
C ALA A 343 31.90 5.96 -4.25
N LEU A 344 31.09 4.90 -4.20
CA LEU A 344 31.49 3.64 -3.56
C LEU A 344 32.75 3.04 -4.20
N ASN A 345 32.83 3.02 -5.54
CA ASN A 345 34.00 2.53 -6.24
C ASN A 345 35.25 3.39 -5.99
N GLN A 346 35.12 4.73 -5.95
CA GLN A 346 36.21 5.65 -5.63
C GLN A 346 36.73 5.48 -4.20
N ASP A 347 35.84 5.15 -3.26
CA ASP A 347 36.19 4.82 -1.88
C ASP A 347 36.71 3.37 -1.70
N GLY A 348 36.98 2.68 -2.81
CA GLY A 348 37.64 1.38 -2.85
C GLY A 348 36.76 0.20 -2.47
N PHE A 349 35.43 0.35 -2.44
CA PHE A 349 34.53 -0.78 -2.18
C PHE A 349 34.47 -1.71 -3.39
N ALA A 350 34.69 -3.01 -3.16
CA ALA A 350 34.46 -4.05 -4.15
C ALA A 350 32.99 -4.49 -4.14
N PHE A 351 32.35 -4.48 -5.30
CA PHE A 351 30.97 -4.94 -5.46
C PHE A 351 30.71 -5.45 -6.89
N VAL A 352 29.67 -6.26 -7.04
CA VAL A 352 29.10 -6.70 -8.32
C VAL A 352 27.68 -6.18 -8.40
N LEU A 353 27.37 -5.46 -9.49
CA LEU A 353 26.03 -4.98 -9.78
C LEU A 353 25.21 -6.07 -10.48
N TYR A 354 24.00 -6.34 -10.00
CA TYR A 354 23.08 -7.30 -10.59
C TYR A 354 21.63 -6.80 -10.57
N GLY A 355 20.69 -7.62 -11.03
CA GLY A 355 19.26 -7.34 -10.96
C GLY A 355 18.78 -6.26 -11.93
N SER A 356 17.62 -5.69 -11.64
CA SER A 356 16.88 -4.84 -12.59
C SER A 356 17.64 -3.58 -13.00
N PHE A 357 18.45 -3.01 -12.10
CA PHE A 357 19.30 -1.85 -12.41
C PHE A 357 20.43 -2.21 -13.36
N ALA A 358 21.06 -3.37 -13.19
CA ALA A 358 22.10 -3.86 -14.11
C ALA A 358 21.51 -4.09 -15.52
N ASP A 359 20.38 -4.78 -15.60
CA ASP A 359 19.68 -5.08 -16.85
C ASP A 359 19.24 -3.80 -17.56
N TYR A 360 18.76 -2.81 -16.79
CA TYR A 360 18.40 -1.49 -17.32
C TYR A 360 19.59 -0.80 -17.99
N LEU A 361 20.77 -0.80 -17.34
CA LEU A 361 21.97 -0.18 -17.91
C LEU A 361 22.46 -0.93 -19.15
N ASP A 362 22.47 -2.26 -19.14
CA ASP A 362 22.90 -3.07 -20.28
C ASP A 362 22.04 -2.82 -21.52
N HIS A 363 20.72 -2.75 -21.33
CA HIS A 363 19.79 -2.43 -22.41
C HIS A 363 20.06 -1.04 -23.02
N HIS A 364 20.29 -0.02 -22.19
CA HIS A 364 20.54 1.35 -22.65
C HIS A 364 21.91 1.50 -23.31
N ALA A 365 22.93 0.79 -22.83
CA ALA A 365 24.24 0.78 -23.47
C ALA A 365 24.16 0.14 -24.86
N ALA A 366 23.48 -1.01 -24.98
CA ALA A 366 23.25 -1.66 -26.27
C ALA A 366 22.50 -0.74 -27.26
N ALA A 367 21.45 -0.06 -26.79
CA ALA A 367 20.70 0.90 -27.62
C ALA A 367 21.55 2.10 -28.08
N SER A 368 22.54 2.50 -27.29
CA SER A 368 23.47 3.60 -27.62
C SER A 368 24.71 3.18 -28.42
N GLY A 369 24.85 1.89 -28.72
CA GLY A 369 26.04 1.33 -29.39
C GLY A 369 27.31 1.35 -28.52
N GLN A 370 27.17 1.54 -27.21
CA GLN A 370 28.30 1.47 -26.28
C GLN A 370 28.55 0.02 -25.86
N SER A 371 29.80 -0.44 -25.97
CA SER A 371 30.22 -1.72 -25.42
C SER A 371 30.63 -1.54 -23.96
N ILE A 372 29.93 -2.21 -23.06
CA ILE A 372 30.31 -2.29 -21.65
C ILE A 372 31.26 -3.48 -21.47
N THR A 373 32.51 -3.24 -21.09
CA THR A 373 33.49 -4.32 -20.85
C THR A 373 34.03 -4.32 -19.43
N SER A 374 33.73 -3.28 -18.66
CA SER A 374 34.20 -3.10 -17.29
C SER A 374 33.18 -2.38 -16.42
N LEU A 375 33.34 -2.49 -15.09
CA LEU A 375 32.60 -1.67 -14.14
C LEU A 375 32.87 -0.16 -14.37
N GLY A 376 34.07 0.20 -14.82
CA GLY A 376 34.39 1.59 -15.17
C GLY A 376 33.52 2.14 -16.30
N ASP A 377 33.26 1.33 -17.33
CA ASP A 377 32.40 1.70 -18.46
C ASP A 377 30.96 1.91 -18.00
N LEU A 378 30.42 0.97 -17.22
CA LEU A 378 29.07 1.08 -16.60
C LEU A 378 28.93 2.35 -15.78
N LEU A 379 29.92 2.62 -14.92
CA LEU A 379 29.90 3.77 -14.03
C LEU A 379 30.09 5.10 -14.77
N SER A 380 30.71 5.08 -15.95
CA SER A 380 30.85 6.28 -16.80
C SER A 380 29.54 6.69 -17.49
N MET A 381 28.54 5.82 -17.50
CA MET A 381 27.25 6.09 -18.12
C MET A 381 26.56 7.31 -17.48
N ARG A 382 25.82 8.02 -18.33
CA ARG A 382 24.89 9.08 -17.93
C ARG A 382 23.61 8.89 -18.69
N GLU A 383 22.50 8.84 -17.96
CA GLU A 383 21.20 8.83 -18.59
C GLU A 383 20.90 10.24 -19.13
N SER A 384 20.64 10.32 -20.43
CA SER A 384 20.36 11.58 -21.12
C SER A 384 18.90 12.00 -20.94
N ALA A 385 18.64 13.31 -20.96
CA ALA A 385 17.28 13.87 -20.86
C ALA A 385 16.35 13.49 -22.04
N SER A 386 16.87 12.87 -23.11
CA SER A 386 16.10 12.30 -24.21
C SER A 386 15.68 10.84 -23.95
N ALA A 387 16.51 10.04 -23.27
CA ALA A 387 16.15 8.68 -22.84
C ALA A 387 14.95 8.71 -21.86
N GLN A 388 14.92 9.72 -21.00
CA GLN A 388 13.83 9.99 -20.07
C GLN A 388 12.48 10.32 -20.72
N ARG A 389 12.45 10.64 -22.03
CA ARG A 389 11.22 10.95 -22.80
C ARG A 389 10.67 9.76 -23.59
N HIS A 390 11.46 8.69 -23.77
CA HIS A 390 11.03 7.45 -24.44
C HIS A 390 10.29 6.47 -23.52
N ARG A 391 9.80 6.95 -22.37
CA ARG A 391 9.04 6.20 -21.35
C ARG A 391 7.70 5.59 -21.80
N ALA A 392 7.27 5.86 -23.04
CA ALA A 392 5.99 5.40 -23.58
C ALA A 392 6.11 4.15 -24.47
N ASP A 393 7.32 3.61 -24.68
CA ASP A 393 7.53 2.38 -25.44
C ASP A 393 7.20 1.14 -24.58
N PRO A 394 6.20 0.31 -24.93
CA PRO A 394 5.86 -0.91 -24.21
C PRO A 394 6.99 -1.96 -24.20
N SER A 395 7.98 -1.84 -25.09
CA SER A 395 9.13 -2.75 -25.20
C SER A 395 10.34 -2.32 -24.38
N ALA A 396 10.32 -1.10 -23.80
CA ALA A 396 11.40 -0.62 -22.94
C ALA A 396 11.47 -1.41 -21.62
N PRO A 397 12.68 -1.65 -21.07
CA PRO A 397 12.83 -2.28 -19.77
C PRO A 397 12.13 -1.44 -18.68
N ARG A 398 11.47 -2.11 -17.74
CA ARG A 398 10.84 -1.43 -16.59
C ARG A 398 11.90 -0.65 -15.82
N GLU A 399 11.53 0.56 -15.38
CA GLU A 399 12.42 1.36 -14.54
C GLU A 399 12.75 0.60 -13.24
N PRO A 400 14.04 0.50 -12.88
CA PRO A 400 14.47 -0.14 -11.64
C PRO A 400 13.96 0.64 -10.42
N ASN A 401 13.69 -0.09 -9.33
CA ASN A 401 13.25 0.49 -8.05
C ASN A 401 14.39 0.65 -7.05
N ASP A 402 15.43 -0.14 -7.23
CA ASP A 402 16.53 -0.37 -6.31
C ASP A 402 17.80 -0.73 -7.08
N ILE A 403 18.91 -0.76 -6.35
CA ILE A 403 20.21 -1.20 -6.84
C ILE A 403 20.63 -2.43 -6.06
N ASP A 404 20.80 -3.55 -6.74
CA ASP A 404 21.24 -4.80 -6.13
C ASP A 404 22.77 -4.95 -6.22
N LEU A 405 23.43 -5.13 -5.08
CA LEU A 405 24.87 -5.28 -4.97
C LEU A 405 25.23 -6.60 -4.29
N ILE A 406 26.20 -7.31 -4.85
CA ILE A 406 26.90 -8.40 -4.16
C ILE A 406 28.25 -7.89 -3.71
N VAL A 407 28.59 -8.08 -2.44
CA VAL A 407 29.88 -7.69 -1.83
C VAL A 407 30.67 -8.92 -1.37
N PRO A 408 32.01 -8.84 -1.28
CA PRO A 408 32.82 -9.96 -0.81
C PRO A 408 32.51 -10.29 0.67
N PRO A 409 32.76 -11.53 1.12
CA PRO A 409 32.56 -11.94 2.50
C PRO A 409 33.69 -11.45 3.42
N ASP A 410 33.89 -10.14 3.49
CA ASP A 410 34.83 -9.48 4.39
C ASP A 410 34.06 -8.63 5.43
N GLU A 411 34.13 -9.04 6.70
CA GLU A 411 33.39 -8.38 7.79
C GLU A 411 33.83 -6.93 8.04
N ALA A 412 35.13 -6.64 7.85
CA ALA A 412 35.69 -5.32 8.07
C ALA A 412 35.24 -4.37 6.96
N GLU A 413 35.33 -4.81 5.71
CA GLU A 413 34.88 -4.03 4.55
C GLU A 413 33.35 -3.85 4.55
N LEU A 414 32.60 -4.88 4.94
CA LEU A 414 31.14 -4.80 5.11
C LEU A 414 30.77 -3.76 6.18
N SER A 415 31.44 -3.79 7.34
CA SER A 415 31.22 -2.80 8.40
C SER A 415 31.60 -1.39 7.95
N ARG A 416 32.68 -1.24 7.17
CA ARG A 416 33.11 0.04 6.56
C ARG A 416 32.06 0.58 5.59
N LEU A 417 31.48 -0.30 4.76
CA LEU A 417 30.42 0.04 3.82
C LEU A 417 29.16 0.51 4.54
N MET A 418 28.72 -0.23 5.56
CA MET A 418 27.56 0.15 6.37
C MET A 418 27.73 1.52 7.02
N GLN A 419 28.87 1.77 7.68
CA GLN A 419 29.14 3.07 8.31
C GLN A 419 29.20 4.22 7.29
N ARG A 420 29.71 3.95 6.08
CA ARG A 420 29.70 4.92 5.00
C ARG A 420 28.29 5.23 4.52
N LEU A 421 27.45 4.22 4.30
CA LEU A 421 26.07 4.40 3.89
C LEU A 421 25.29 5.17 4.97
N GLU A 422 25.48 4.84 6.26
CA GLU A 422 24.87 5.61 7.36
C GLU A 422 25.29 7.09 7.35
N ARG A 423 26.58 7.38 7.07
CA ARG A 423 27.08 8.76 6.92
C ARG A 423 26.44 9.49 5.74
N ASP A 424 26.14 8.76 4.67
CA ASP A 424 25.44 9.26 3.47
C ASP A 424 23.90 9.34 3.69
N GLY A 425 23.43 9.15 4.92
CA GLY A 425 22.04 9.32 5.33
C GLY A 425 21.16 8.10 5.11
N PHE A 426 21.73 6.94 4.79
CA PHE A 426 20.98 5.70 4.67
C PHE A 426 20.59 5.14 6.04
N ARG A 427 19.36 4.66 6.13
CA ARG A 427 18.93 3.74 7.17
C ARG A 427 19.17 2.32 6.69
N LEU A 428 19.78 1.50 7.54
CA LEU A 428 20.08 0.10 7.26
C LEU A 428 19.10 -0.82 7.99
N GLU A 429 18.43 -1.68 7.24
CA GLU A 429 17.39 -2.58 7.75
C GLU A 429 17.55 -3.97 7.12
N SER A 430 17.17 -5.02 7.85
CA SER A 430 17.05 -6.39 7.34
C SER A 430 15.82 -7.00 7.98
N TRP A 431 14.85 -7.45 7.17
CA TRP A 431 13.55 -7.94 7.65
C TRP A 431 12.86 -6.96 8.62
N ASN A 432 12.87 -5.66 8.29
CA ASN A 432 12.32 -4.56 9.10
C ASN A 432 12.98 -4.34 10.47
N ALA A 433 14.08 -5.03 10.77
CA ALA A 433 14.92 -4.76 11.92
C ALA A 433 16.12 -3.89 11.51
N ARG A 434 16.38 -2.84 12.27
CA ARG A 434 17.59 -2.02 12.07
C ARG A 434 18.84 -2.87 12.23
N VAL A 435 19.79 -2.73 11.31
CA VAL A 435 21.11 -3.35 11.39
C VAL A 435 22.13 -2.23 11.61
N ASN A 436 23.05 -2.40 12.54
CA ASN A 436 24.10 -1.41 12.81
C ASN A 436 25.47 -2.08 12.62
N ALA A 437 26.46 -1.29 12.23
CA ALA A 437 27.85 -1.73 12.26
C ALA A 437 28.39 -1.74 13.71
N PRO A 438 29.37 -2.60 14.04
CA PRO A 438 29.92 -3.67 13.21
C PRO A 438 28.94 -4.85 13.08
N VAL A 439 28.91 -5.49 11.91
CA VAL A 439 28.07 -6.67 11.67
C VAL A 439 28.96 -7.89 11.44
N ALA A 440 28.66 -8.99 12.14
CA ALA A 440 29.26 -10.29 11.81
C ALA A 440 28.54 -10.87 10.60
N ILE A 441 29.25 -11.36 9.59
CA ILE A 441 28.64 -12.00 8.42
C ILE A 441 27.82 -13.21 8.86
N LYS A 442 28.25 -13.92 9.92
CA LYS A 442 27.46 -15.01 10.53
C LYS A 442 26.09 -14.55 11.04
N ALA A 443 25.95 -13.31 11.50
CA ALA A 443 24.66 -12.76 11.90
C ALA A 443 23.74 -12.46 10.69
N LEU A 444 24.33 -12.36 9.49
CA LEU A 444 23.63 -12.22 8.21
C LEU A 444 23.43 -13.55 7.47
N ALA A 445 24.03 -14.64 7.94
CA ALA A 445 24.04 -15.95 7.26
C ALA A 445 22.65 -16.57 7.05
N TYR A 446 21.62 -16.14 7.79
CA TYR A 446 20.22 -16.53 7.59
C TYR A 446 19.41 -15.51 6.78
N ARG A 447 19.93 -14.28 6.63
CA ARG A 447 19.20 -13.14 6.07
C ARG A 447 19.64 -12.82 4.65
N TYR A 448 20.83 -13.27 4.24
CA TYR A 448 21.45 -13.19 2.90
C TYR A 448 21.62 -11.77 2.30
N TYR A 449 20.92 -10.76 2.82
CA TYR A 449 21.08 -9.36 2.45
C TYR A 449 20.65 -8.41 3.58
N PHE A 450 21.08 -7.16 3.47
CA PHE A 450 20.46 -6.02 4.16
C PHE A 450 20.13 -4.94 3.14
N ARG A 451 19.18 -4.09 3.49
CA ARG A 451 18.65 -3.03 2.66
C ARG A 451 19.06 -1.68 3.23
N ALA A 452 19.61 -0.83 2.39
CA ALA A 452 19.89 0.57 2.71
C ALA A 452 18.86 1.45 2.00
N ARG A 453 18.11 2.26 2.77
CA ARG A 453 17.13 3.21 2.22
C ARG A 453 17.42 4.63 2.69
N ARG A 454 17.25 5.60 1.77
CA ARG A 454 17.17 7.02 2.11
C ARG A 454 16.14 7.73 1.25
N VAL A 455 15.73 8.90 1.71
CA VAL A 455 14.94 9.86 0.96
C VAL A 455 15.68 11.19 1.00
N ASP A 456 15.93 11.79 -0.16
CA ASP A 456 16.60 13.09 -0.23
C ASP A 456 15.63 14.26 0.07
N GLN A 457 16.16 15.48 0.13
CA GLN A 457 15.36 16.68 0.40
C GLN A 457 14.29 17.00 -0.66
N ALA A 458 14.44 16.45 -1.87
CA ALA A 458 13.48 16.60 -2.96
C ALA A 458 12.44 15.46 -2.96
N GLY A 459 12.53 14.52 -2.01
CA GLY A 459 11.62 13.38 -1.88
C GLY A 459 12.01 12.17 -2.73
N HIS A 460 13.17 12.18 -3.39
CA HIS A 460 13.59 11.01 -4.18
C HIS A 460 14.04 9.88 -3.25
N ALA A 461 13.40 8.73 -3.41
CA ALA A 461 13.80 7.51 -2.72
C ALA A 461 15.01 6.87 -3.39
N MET A 462 15.90 6.30 -2.58
CA MET A 462 16.99 5.47 -3.04
C MET A 462 17.07 4.23 -2.17
N GLN A 463 17.10 3.06 -2.82
CA GLN A 463 17.18 1.75 -2.17
C GLN A 463 18.36 0.98 -2.75
N LEU A 464 19.17 0.41 -1.87
CA LEU A 464 20.25 -0.52 -2.20
C LEU A 464 20.01 -1.82 -1.44
N ASP A 465 19.93 -2.93 -2.15
CA ASP A 465 19.85 -4.26 -1.57
C ASP A 465 21.24 -4.91 -1.68
N ILE A 466 21.86 -5.19 -0.53
CA ILE A 466 23.26 -5.59 -0.44
C ILE A 466 23.33 -7.02 0.08
N ALA A 467 23.70 -7.94 -0.79
CA ALA A 467 23.94 -9.35 -0.49
C ALA A 467 25.44 -9.60 -0.26
N VAL A 468 25.76 -10.50 0.68
CA VAL A 468 27.13 -10.93 0.93
C VAL A 468 27.35 -12.26 0.24
N ALA A 469 28.37 -12.36 -0.63
CA ALA A 469 28.70 -13.62 -1.29
C ALA A 469 29.11 -14.69 -0.26
N GLU A 470 28.79 -15.96 -0.51
CA GLU A 470 29.08 -17.04 0.44
C GLU A 470 30.58 -17.25 0.66
N THR A 471 31.38 -17.09 -0.40
CA THR A 471 32.84 -17.20 -0.36
C THR A 471 33.48 -16.19 -1.30
N GLN A 472 34.77 -15.91 -1.10
CA GLN A 472 35.53 -15.05 -2.00
C GLN A 472 35.54 -15.59 -3.44
N ALA A 473 35.62 -16.92 -3.61
CA ALA A 473 35.57 -17.55 -4.93
C ALA A 473 34.22 -17.35 -5.63
N VAL A 474 33.10 -17.39 -4.89
CA VAL A 474 31.76 -17.11 -5.43
C VAL A 474 31.66 -15.64 -5.87
N PHE A 475 32.19 -14.72 -5.08
CA PHE A 475 32.24 -13.30 -5.45
C PHE A 475 33.07 -13.07 -6.73
N ASP A 476 34.26 -13.67 -6.80
CA ASP A 476 35.16 -13.53 -7.95
C ASP A 476 34.54 -14.13 -9.23
N ASP A 477 33.86 -15.27 -9.14
CA ASP A 477 33.11 -15.88 -10.25
C ASP A 477 31.98 -14.97 -10.75
N GLN A 478 31.17 -14.40 -9.85
CA GLN A 478 30.11 -13.47 -10.22
C GLN A 478 30.66 -12.18 -10.86
N ARG A 479 31.79 -11.69 -10.34
CA ARG A 479 32.48 -10.52 -10.91
C ARG A 479 32.99 -10.81 -12.32
N MET A 480 33.57 -11.99 -12.56
CA MET A 480 34.02 -12.41 -13.88
C MET A 480 32.84 -12.60 -14.84
N LYS A 481 31.76 -13.25 -14.39
CA LYS A 481 30.53 -13.42 -15.17
C LYS A 481 29.98 -12.08 -15.64
N ARG A 482 29.88 -11.10 -14.75
CA ARG A 482 29.36 -9.76 -15.09
C ARG A 482 30.22 -9.02 -16.12
N CYS A 483 31.54 -9.19 -16.10
CA CYS A 483 32.43 -8.66 -17.12
C CYS A 483 32.34 -9.41 -18.47
N SER A 484 31.91 -10.68 -18.46
CA SER A 484 31.83 -11.54 -19.64
C SER A 484 30.47 -11.54 -20.35
N THR A 485 29.36 -11.29 -19.65
CA THR A 485 27.99 -11.36 -20.22
C THR A 485 27.63 -10.23 -21.18
N THR A 486 28.51 -9.24 -21.37
CA THR A 486 28.33 -8.13 -22.33
C THR A 486 28.93 -8.39 -23.71
N SER A 487 29.48 -9.57 -23.98
CA SER A 487 29.68 -10.04 -25.35
C SER A 487 28.35 -10.55 -25.93
N LEU A 488 27.63 -9.67 -26.63
CA LEU A 488 26.48 -10.06 -27.47
C LEU A 488 26.87 -11.26 -28.36
N PRO A 489 26.01 -12.30 -28.49
CA PRO A 489 26.12 -13.21 -29.63
C PRO A 489 25.89 -12.41 -30.90
N HIS A 490 26.79 -12.56 -31.87
CA HIS A 490 26.80 -11.90 -33.18
C HIS A 490 25.50 -12.04 -33.99
#